data_AF-A0A372GQH9-F1
#
_entry.id   AF-A0A372GQH9-F1
#
_cell.length_a   1.000
_cell.length_b   1.000
_cell.length_c   1.000
_cell.angle_alpha   90.00
_cell.angle_beta   90.00
_cell.angle_gamma   90.00
#
_symmetry.space_group_name_H-M   'P 1'
#
loop_
_entity.id
_entity.type
_entity.pdbx_description
1 polymer ?
#
loop_
_entity_poly.entity_id
_entity_poly.type
_entity_poly.pdbx_seq_one_letter_code
_entity_poly.pdbx_strand_id
1 'polypeptide(L)'
;DAVTNAKLADNAVQTENILSGGNDKVLVTDAVGTVAWVDKSSFDAIADQVTITGVGTTLDPFKVEDLSIITAKLEDGAVTTIKLDEDAVTNAKLADNAVQTENILSGGNDKVLVTDAVGSVAWVDRSSFDAIADQVTITGAGTTLDPFKVEDLSIVTAKLGADAVTNAKLADNAVQTENILSGGNDKVLVTDAVGTVAWVDKSSFDAIADQVTITGVGTTLDPFKVEDLSIVTSKLGDGAVTTVKLDDDAVTNAKLADNAVQTENILSGGNDKVLVTDAVGTVAWVDRSSFDAIADQVTITGVGTTLDPFKVEDLSIVTAKLGDGAVTTVKLDDDAVTNAKLADNAVQTENILNGTILTEDISSGGNDKVMVTDAVGTVAWVDKSSFDAIADQITITGLGTTLDPFKVEDLSIVTAKLSADAVTNTKLADNAVQTENILNGTILTEDISSGGNDKVMVT
;
A
#
# COMPACT_ATOMS: atom_id res chain seq x y z
N ASP A 1 -17.62 -140.20 -89.43
CA ASP A 1 -16.40 -140.64 -88.72
C ASP A 1 -15.67 -139.49 -88.03
N ALA A 2 -15.72 -139.53 -86.69
CA ALA A 2 -14.81 -138.96 -85.68
C ALA A 2 -13.79 -137.86 -86.10
N VAL A 3 -14.22 -136.60 -86.04
CA VAL A 3 -13.32 -135.48 -85.69
C VAL A 3 -13.63 -135.08 -84.25
N THR A 4 -12.88 -135.63 -83.29
CA THR A 4 -12.87 -135.14 -81.91
C THR A 4 -11.90 -133.96 -81.80
N ASN A 5 -12.04 -133.09 -80.80
CA ASN A 5 -11.17 -131.91 -80.61
C ASN A 5 -9.65 -132.24 -80.66
N ALA A 6 -9.25 -133.47 -80.31
CA ALA A 6 -7.87 -133.94 -80.40
C ALA A 6 -7.32 -134.09 -81.83
N LYS A 7 -8.17 -134.04 -82.87
CA LYS A 7 -7.79 -134.12 -84.29
C LYS A 7 -7.77 -132.76 -85.01
N LEU A 8 -8.11 -131.67 -84.32
CA LEU A 8 -8.06 -130.31 -84.85
C LEU A 8 -6.72 -129.67 -84.43
N ALA A 9 -5.95 -129.15 -85.39
CA ALA A 9 -4.77 -128.36 -85.08
C ALA A 9 -5.18 -127.05 -84.38
N ASP A 10 -4.24 -126.43 -83.65
CA ASP A 10 -4.46 -125.10 -83.09
C ASP A 10 -4.81 -124.11 -84.23
N ASN A 11 -5.84 -123.28 -84.04
CA ASN A 11 -6.46 -122.44 -85.08
C ASN A 11 -7.16 -123.15 -86.26
N ALA A 12 -7.52 -124.44 -86.15
CA ALA A 12 -8.29 -125.13 -87.19
C ALA A 12 -9.75 -124.63 -87.30
N VAL A 13 -10.29 -124.03 -86.24
CA VAL A 13 -11.60 -123.37 -86.25
C VAL A 13 -11.36 -121.87 -86.40
N GLN A 14 -11.17 -121.42 -87.64
CA GLN A 14 -11.20 -120.00 -87.97
C GLN A 14 -12.65 -119.54 -88.07
N THR A 15 -12.90 -118.24 -87.94
CA THR A 15 -14.25 -117.66 -87.93
C THR A 15 -15.07 -118.02 -89.18
N GLU A 16 -14.42 -118.25 -90.32
CA GLU A 16 -15.06 -118.74 -91.55
C GLU A 16 -15.60 -120.18 -91.46
N ASN A 17 -15.11 -120.99 -90.52
CA ASN A 17 -15.51 -122.38 -90.30
C ASN A 17 -16.62 -122.52 -89.24
N ILE A 18 -17.04 -121.41 -88.63
CA ILE A 18 -18.21 -121.35 -87.75
C ILE A 18 -19.37 -120.80 -88.59
N LEU A 19 -20.44 -121.58 -88.77
CA LEU A 19 -21.66 -121.07 -89.39
C LEU A 19 -22.13 -119.81 -88.64
N SER A 20 -22.03 -118.65 -89.29
CA SER A 20 -22.40 -117.35 -88.72
C SER A 20 -23.85 -117.37 -88.24
N GLY A 21 -24.06 -117.11 -86.94
CA GLY A 21 -25.40 -116.90 -86.37
C GLY A 21 -26.05 -115.56 -86.74
N GLY A 22 -25.30 -114.64 -87.36
CA GLY A 22 -25.67 -113.25 -87.61
C GLY A 22 -25.01 -112.27 -86.62
N ASN A 23 -25.03 -110.97 -86.94
CA ASN A 23 -24.31 -109.93 -86.18
C ASN A 23 -24.85 -109.68 -84.76
N ASP A 24 -26.13 -109.99 -84.51
CA ASP A 24 -26.80 -109.75 -83.22
C ASP A 24 -27.08 -111.04 -82.45
N LYS A 25 -26.26 -112.08 -82.66
CA LYS A 25 -26.36 -113.33 -81.89
C LYS A 25 -25.12 -113.56 -81.05
N VAL A 26 -25.34 -114.04 -79.83
CA VAL A 26 -24.27 -114.47 -78.93
C VAL A 26 -24.25 -116.00 -78.93
N LEU A 27 -23.06 -116.57 -79.09
CA LEU A 27 -22.87 -118.00 -78.95
C LEU A 27 -22.96 -118.33 -77.47
N VAL A 28 -24.00 -119.05 -77.07
CA VAL A 28 -24.15 -119.53 -75.70
C VAL A 28 -24.17 -121.03 -75.63
N THR A 29 -23.76 -121.51 -74.48
CA THR A 29 -23.83 -122.91 -74.08
C THR A 29 -24.90 -122.99 -73.01
N ASP A 30 -25.81 -123.96 -73.14
CA ASP A 30 -26.68 -124.32 -72.03
C ASP A 30 -25.88 -125.02 -70.92
N ALA A 31 -26.54 -125.29 -69.79
CA ALA A 31 -25.91 -125.94 -68.63
C ALA A 31 -25.42 -127.37 -68.90
N VAL A 32 -25.78 -127.99 -70.03
CA VAL A 32 -25.33 -129.33 -70.44
C VAL A 32 -24.35 -129.31 -71.62
N GLY A 33 -23.86 -128.13 -72.01
CA GLY A 33 -22.80 -127.97 -73.01
C GLY A 33 -23.30 -127.93 -74.45
N THR A 34 -24.61 -127.87 -74.68
CA THR A 34 -25.18 -127.70 -76.03
C THR A 34 -24.94 -126.26 -76.47
N VAL A 35 -24.24 -126.08 -77.59
CA VAL A 35 -23.91 -124.77 -78.11
C VAL A 35 -24.98 -124.32 -79.11
N ALA A 36 -25.57 -123.14 -78.89
CA ALA A 36 -26.58 -122.54 -79.76
C ALA A 36 -26.33 -121.04 -79.95
N TRP A 37 -26.64 -120.54 -81.14
CA TRP A 37 -26.68 -119.11 -81.43
C TRP A 37 -28.01 -118.54 -80.94
N VAL A 38 -27.94 -117.68 -79.92
CA VAL A 38 -29.12 -117.05 -79.33
C VAL A 38 -29.08 -115.55 -79.61
N ASP A 39 -30.24 -114.98 -79.91
CA ASP A 39 -30.37 -113.56 -80.22
C ASP A 39 -29.99 -112.70 -79.01
N LYS A 40 -29.23 -111.61 -79.22
CA LYS A 40 -28.80 -110.73 -78.13
C LYS A 40 -30.00 -110.12 -77.42
N SER A 41 -31.13 -109.98 -78.10
CA SER A 41 -32.40 -109.50 -77.53
C SER A 41 -33.05 -110.46 -76.53
N SER A 42 -32.59 -111.72 -76.44
CA SER A 42 -33.15 -112.68 -75.47
C SER A 42 -32.41 -112.68 -74.12
N PHE A 43 -31.36 -111.87 -73.98
CA PHE A 43 -30.85 -111.52 -72.66
C PHE A 43 -31.68 -110.36 -72.18
N ASP A 44 -32.26 -110.50 -70.99
CA ASP A 44 -32.89 -109.37 -70.32
C ASP A 44 -31.86 -108.23 -70.27
N ALA A 45 -32.20 -107.09 -70.87
CA ALA A 45 -31.41 -105.89 -70.71
C ALA A 45 -31.23 -105.65 -69.20
N ILE A 46 -30.02 -105.23 -68.77
CA ILE A 46 -29.77 -104.83 -67.38
C ILE A 46 -30.92 -103.93 -66.96
N ALA A 47 -31.75 -104.40 -66.03
CA ALA A 47 -33.08 -103.83 -65.77
C ALA A 47 -33.05 -102.39 -65.22
N ASP A 48 -31.86 -101.85 -64.98
CA ASP A 48 -31.65 -100.48 -64.57
C ASP A 48 -30.57 -99.81 -65.42
N GLN A 49 -30.96 -99.32 -66.60
CA GLN A 49 -30.11 -98.44 -67.43
C GLN A 49 -30.13 -96.97 -66.96
N VAL A 50 -30.80 -96.64 -65.85
CA VAL A 50 -30.86 -95.26 -65.35
C VAL A 50 -29.74 -94.98 -64.36
N THR A 51 -29.31 -95.99 -63.61
CA THR A 51 -28.30 -95.82 -62.54
C THR A 51 -26.89 -96.18 -63.00
N ILE A 52 -26.77 -97.10 -63.96
CA ILE A 52 -25.48 -97.61 -64.44
C ILE A 52 -25.36 -97.34 -65.94
N THR A 53 -24.35 -96.57 -66.33
CA THR A 53 -23.96 -96.36 -67.73
C THR A 53 -22.70 -97.13 -68.10
N GLY A 54 -22.43 -97.21 -69.39
CA GLY A 54 -21.30 -97.95 -69.97
C GLY A 54 -21.70 -99.33 -70.50
N VAL A 55 -21.03 -99.81 -71.55
CA VAL A 55 -21.35 -101.10 -72.19
C VAL A 55 -20.56 -102.30 -71.65
N GLY A 56 -19.83 -102.12 -70.54
CA GLY A 56 -19.14 -103.21 -69.83
C GLY A 56 -17.88 -103.71 -70.55
N THR A 57 -17.28 -102.88 -71.41
CA THR A 57 -16.00 -103.19 -72.07
C THR A 57 -14.84 -102.60 -71.28
N THR A 58 -13.61 -103.06 -71.53
CA THR A 58 -12.41 -102.52 -70.89
C THR A 58 -12.19 -101.02 -71.19
N LEU A 59 -12.72 -100.52 -72.31
CA LEU A 59 -12.70 -99.10 -72.70
C LEU A 59 -13.89 -98.30 -72.16
N ASP A 60 -14.99 -98.97 -71.80
CA ASP A 60 -16.21 -98.36 -71.28
C ASP A 60 -16.82 -99.23 -70.17
N PRO A 61 -16.22 -99.20 -68.96
CA PRO A 61 -16.68 -99.99 -67.82
C PRO A 61 -17.99 -99.43 -67.26
N PHE A 62 -18.76 -100.29 -66.59
CA PHE A 62 -19.98 -99.86 -65.91
C PHE A 62 -19.67 -98.78 -64.85
N LYS A 63 -20.37 -97.64 -64.93
CA LYS A 63 -20.24 -96.51 -64.00
C LYS A 63 -21.61 -96.15 -63.43
N VAL A 64 -21.65 -95.83 -62.15
CA VAL A 64 -22.83 -95.22 -61.54
C VAL A 64 -22.84 -93.74 -61.91
N GLU A 65 -23.94 -93.22 -62.44
CA GLU A 65 -24.04 -91.80 -62.80
C GLU A 65 -24.08 -90.91 -61.54
N ASP A 66 -23.52 -89.70 -61.65
CA ASP A 66 -23.59 -88.69 -60.59
C ASP A 66 -25.05 -88.40 -60.22
N LEU A 67 -25.34 -88.32 -58.91
CA LEU A 67 -26.69 -88.07 -58.36
C LEU A 67 -27.75 -89.12 -58.72
N SER A 68 -27.38 -90.22 -59.36
CA SER A 68 -28.33 -91.25 -59.78
C SER A 68 -28.86 -92.09 -58.63
N ILE A 69 -28.15 -92.14 -57.49
CA ILE A 69 -28.60 -92.76 -56.24
C ILE A 69 -29.49 -91.75 -55.49
N ILE A 70 -30.80 -91.85 -55.71
CA ILE A 70 -31.83 -91.06 -55.03
C ILE A 70 -32.47 -91.85 -53.90
N THR A 71 -33.22 -91.19 -53.02
CA THR A 71 -33.93 -91.83 -51.89
C THR A 71 -34.76 -93.04 -52.32
N ALA A 72 -35.46 -92.98 -53.47
CA ALA A 72 -36.27 -94.11 -53.94
C ALA A 72 -35.47 -95.36 -54.30
N LYS A 73 -34.15 -95.24 -54.52
CA LYS A 73 -33.23 -96.35 -54.80
C LYS A 73 -32.49 -96.84 -53.56
N LEU A 74 -32.70 -96.20 -52.41
CA LEU A 74 -32.18 -96.60 -51.13
C LEU A 74 -33.36 -97.02 -50.24
N GLU A 75 -33.41 -98.30 -49.86
CA GLU A 75 -34.37 -98.74 -48.86
C GLU A 75 -34.13 -98.01 -47.52
N ASP A 76 -35.16 -97.92 -46.67
CA ASP A 76 -35.00 -97.33 -45.34
C ASP A 76 -33.92 -98.09 -44.55
N GLY A 77 -32.92 -97.34 -44.06
CA GLY A 77 -31.75 -97.92 -43.38
C GLY A 77 -30.69 -98.53 -44.32
N ALA A 78 -30.83 -98.36 -45.64
CA ALA A 78 -29.84 -98.86 -46.61
C ALA A 78 -28.45 -98.24 -46.42
N VAL A 79 -28.34 -97.02 -45.89
CA VAL A 79 -27.06 -96.41 -45.50
C VAL A 79 -26.87 -96.60 -44.00
N THR A 80 -26.06 -97.58 -43.63
CA THR A 80 -25.69 -97.88 -42.25
C THR A 80 -24.34 -97.25 -41.91
N THR A 81 -24.00 -97.20 -40.62
CA THR A 81 -22.70 -96.66 -40.16
C THR A 81 -21.50 -97.38 -40.79
N ILE A 82 -21.60 -98.67 -41.10
CA ILE A 82 -20.52 -99.44 -41.76
C ILE A 82 -20.36 -99.05 -43.23
N LYS A 83 -21.40 -98.49 -43.86
CA LYS A 83 -21.39 -98.05 -45.26
C LYS A 83 -20.89 -96.61 -45.43
N LEU A 84 -20.55 -95.94 -44.32
CA LEU A 84 -19.96 -94.61 -44.29
C LEU A 84 -18.56 -94.72 -43.69
N ASP A 85 -17.54 -94.27 -44.42
CA ASP A 85 -16.19 -94.18 -43.88
C ASP A 85 -16.10 -93.14 -42.75
N GLU A 86 -15.02 -93.20 -41.97
CA GLU A 86 -14.71 -92.15 -41.00
C GLU A 86 -14.61 -90.78 -41.72
N ASP A 87 -15.19 -89.74 -41.10
CA ASP A 87 -15.35 -88.40 -41.69
C ASP A 87 -16.13 -88.33 -43.03
N ALA A 88 -16.86 -89.39 -43.40
CA ALA A 88 -17.70 -89.38 -44.60
C ALA A 88 -18.82 -88.34 -44.52
N VAL A 89 -19.23 -87.91 -43.32
CA VAL A 89 -20.18 -86.81 -43.10
C VAL A 89 -19.45 -85.69 -42.35
N THR A 90 -19.06 -84.64 -43.07
CA THR A 90 -18.42 -83.44 -42.50
C THR A 90 -19.45 -82.32 -42.34
N ASN A 91 -19.13 -81.28 -41.56
CA ASN A 91 -20.00 -80.10 -41.45
C ASN A 91 -20.35 -79.48 -42.81
N ALA A 92 -19.44 -79.54 -43.80
CA ALA A 92 -19.70 -79.04 -45.14
C ALA A 92 -20.73 -79.88 -45.94
N LYS A 93 -20.93 -81.15 -45.57
CA LYS A 93 -21.92 -82.06 -46.16
C LYS A 93 -23.29 -81.99 -45.46
N LEU A 94 -23.37 -81.31 -44.31
CA LEU A 94 -24.59 -81.05 -43.59
C LEU A 94 -25.14 -79.68 -44.01
N ALA A 95 -26.38 -79.64 -44.51
CA ALA A 95 -27.05 -78.38 -44.79
C ALA A 95 -27.34 -77.60 -43.49
N ASP A 96 -27.61 -76.30 -43.60
CA ASP A 96 -28.06 -75.51 -42.46
C ASP A 96 -29.34 -76.12 -41.85
N ASN A 97 -29.37 -76.27 -40.53
CA ASN A 97 -30.42 -76.97 -39.78
C ASN A 97 -30.60 -78.48 -40.09
N ALA A 98 -29.66 -79.12 -40.79
CA ALA A 98 -29.71 -80.58 -41.01
C ALA A 98 -29.57 -81.39 -39.71
N VAL A 99 -28.96 -80.79 -38.67
CA VAL A 99 -28.87 -81.34 -37.32
C VAL A 99 -29.71 -80.47 -36.40
N GLN A 100 -30.89 -80.97 -36.06
CA GLN A 100 -31.79 -80.40 -35.06
C GLN A 100 -31.53 -81.03 -33.68
N THR A 101 -32.19 -80.52 -32.65
CA THR A 101 -32.00 -80.97 -31.27
C THR A 101 -32.28 -82.46 -31.07
N GLU A 102 -33.17 -83.06 -31.85
CA GLU A 102 -33.46 -84.50 -31.86
C GLU A 102 -32.36 -85.34 -32.53
N ASN A 103 -31.51 -84.74 -33.37
CA ASN A 103 -30.37 -85.40 -34.00
C ASN A 103 -29.15 -85.44 -33.08
N ILE A 104 -29.17 -84.68 -31.98
CA ILE A 104 -28.16 -84.69 -30.93
C ILE A 104 -28.72 -85.51 -29.77
N LEU A 105 -27.96 -86.48 -29.27
CA LEU A 105 -28.36 -87.23 -28.08
C LEU A 105 -28.56 -86.23 -26.93
N SER A 106 -29.81 -86.07 -26.48
CA SER A 106 -30.14 -85.12 -25.41
C SER A 106 -29.32 -85.44 -24.17
N GLY A 107 -28.63 -84.44 -23.62
CA GLY A 107 -27.94 -84.55 -22.33
C GLY A 107 -28.90 -84.75 -21.15
N GLY A 108 -30.21 -84.67 -21.37
CA GLY A 108 -31.23 -84.57 -20.34
C GLY A 108 -31.63 -83.12 -20.07
N ASN A 109 -32.61 -82.94 -19.18
CA ASN A 109 -33.06 -81.61 -18.78
C ASN A 109 -31.97 -80.91 -17.95
N ASP A 110 -31.90 -79.58 -18.07
CA ASP A 110 -31.05 -78.71 -17.25
C ASP A 110 -29.53 -78.98 -17.41
N LYS A 111 -29.10 -79.38 -18.61
CA LYS A 111 -27.68 -79.50 -18.99
C LYS A 111 -27.30 -78.49 -20.06
N VAL A 112 -26.06 -78.02 -20.01
CA VAL A 112 -25.45 -77.14 -21.00
C VAL A 112 -24.40 -77.92 -21.77
N LEU A 113 -24.42 -77.82 -23.10
CA LEU A 113 -23.37 -78.38 -23.94
C LEU A 113 -22.16 -77.46 -23.87
N VAL A 114 -21.08 -77.93 -23.26
CA VAL A 114 -19.82 -77.20 -23.22
C VAL A 114 -18.79 -77.88 -24.10
N THR A 115 -17.87 -77.07 -24.60
CA THR A 115 -16.64 -77.55 -25.21
C THR A 115 -15.50 -77.18 -24.26
N ASP A 116 -14.66 -78.13 -23.89
CA ASP A 116 -13.49 -77.84 -23.09
C ASP A 116 -12.40 -77.12 -23.91
N ALA A 117 -11.31 -76.73 -23.25
CA ALA A 117 -10.20 -76.00 -23.90
C ALA A 117 -9.50 -76.81 -25.02
N VAL A 118 -9.74 -78.11 -25.13
CA VAL A 118 -9.16 -78.99 -26.15
C VAL A 118 -10.17 -79.46 -27.20
N GLY A 119 -11.39 -78.91 -27.20
CA GLY A 119 -12.41 -79.20 -28.20
C GLY A 119 -13.31 -80.40 -27.87
N SER A 120 -13.16 -81.01 -26.70
CA SER A 120 -14.03 -82.11 -26.27
C SER A 120 -15.39 -81.56 -25.87
N VAL A 121 -16.45 -82.16 -26.42
CA VAL A 121 -17.82 -81.73 -26.16
C VAL A 121 -18.44 -82.60 -25.08
N ALA A 122 -19.01 -81.98 -24.05
CA ALA A 122 -19.67 -82.70 -22.95
C ALA A 122 -20.94 -81.97 -22.50
N TRP A 123 -21.94 -82.77 -22.10
CA TRP A 123 -23.12 -82.25 -21.40
C TRP A 123 -22.82 -82.10 -19.91
N VAL A 124 -22.86 -80.87 -19.43
CA VAL A 124 -22.55 -80.51 -18.05
C VAL A 124 -23.82 -80.01 -17.37
N ASP A 125 -24.12 -80.49 -16.17
CA ASP A 125 -25.32 -80.05 -15.45
C ASP A 125 -25.26 -78.55 -15.20
N ARG A 126 -26.37 -77.83 -15.44
CA ARG A 126 -26.43 -76.38 -15.24
C ARG A 126 -26.09 -75.99 -13.79
N SER A 127 -26.34 -76.88 -12.82
CA SER A 127 -25.98 -76.73 -11.41
C SER A 127 -24.48 -76.87 -11.11
N SER A 128 -23.69 -77.42 -12.04
CA SER A 128 -22.25 -77.60 -11.88
C SER A 128 -21.42 -76.44 -12.42
N PHE A 129 -22.05 -75.53 -13.17
CA PHE A 129 -21.62 -74.15 -13.11
C PHE A 129 -21.99 -73.73 -11.71
N ASP A 130 -21.01 -73.44 -10.85
CA ASP A 130 -21.26 -72.75 -9.60
C ASP A 130 -22.16 -71.58 -9.97
N ALA A 131 -23.46 -71.73 -9.67
CA ALA A 131 -24.45 -70.70 -9.92
C ALA A 131 -23.80 -69.45 -9.37
N ILE A 132 -23.61 -68.42 -10.19
CA ILE A 132 -23.04 -67.12 -9.81
C ILE A 132 -23.37 -66.92 -8.34
N ALA A 133 -22.38 -67.13 -7.45
CA ALA A 133 -22.64 -67.56 -6.07
C ALA A 133 -23.39 -66.52 -5.24
N ASP A 134 -23.68 -65.38 -5.85
CA ASP A 134 -24.51 -64.32 -5.33
C ASP A 134 -25.76 -64.11 -6.21
N GLN A 135 -26.72 -65.06 -6.14
CA GLN A 135 -28.09 -64.85 -6.62
C GLN A 135 -28.85 -63.78 -5.79
N VAL A 136 -28.21 -63.17 -4.78
CA VAL A 136 -28.78 -62.07 -3.99
C VAL A 136 -28.32 -60.72 -4.55
N THR A 137 -27.11 -60.60 -5.10
CA THR A 137 -26.71 -59.36 -5.80
C THR A 137 -26.90 -59.37 -7.27
N ILE A 138 -26.77 -60.51 -7.95
CA ILE A 138 -26.81 -60.54 -9.42
C ILE A 138 -28.05 -61.32 -9.85
N THR A 139 -28.96 -60.63 -10.53
CA THR A 139 -30.15 -61.21 -11.17
C THR A 139 -30.00 -61.23 -12.69
N GLY A 140 -30.96 -61.86 -13.37
CA GLY A 140 -31.00 -62.04 -14.81
C GLY A 140 -30.43 -63.39 -15.25
N ALA A 141 -30.97 -63.93 -16.34
CA ALA A 141 -30.60 -65.24 -16.89
C ALA A 141 -29.32 -65.22 -17.74
N GLY A 142 -28.68 -64.06 -17.93
CA GLY A 142 -27.48 -63.90 -18.75
C GLY A 142 -27.74 -64.00 -20.25
N THR A 143 -28.99 -63.79 -20.68
CA THR A 143 -29.37 -63.78 -22.11
C THR A 143 -29.31 -62.37 -22.66
N THR A 144 -29.32 -62.20 -23.99
CA THR A 144 -29.37 -60.87 -24.62
C THR A 144 -30.63 -60.08 -24.23
N LEU A 145 -31.73 -60.76 -23.91
CA LEU A 145 -32.99 -60.17 -23.46
C LEU A 145 -33.06 -59.99 -21.94
N ASP A 146 -32.27 -60.74 -21.18
CA ASP A 146 -32.22 -60.72 -19.72
C ASP A 146 -30.77 -60.83 -19.23
N PRO A 147 -29.98 -59.75 -19.37
CA PRO A 147 -28.57 -59.74 -18.99
C PRO A 147 -28.40 -59.76 -17.48
N PHE A 148 -27.22 -60.19 -17.01
CA PHE A 148 -26.89 -60.11 -15.58
C PHE A 148 -26.92 -58.64 -15.11
N LYS A 149 -27.64 -58.37 -14.00
CA LYS A 149 -27.76 -57.05 -13.38
C LYS A 149 -27.48 -57.16 -11.90
N VAL A 150 -26.85 -56.13 -11.35
CA VAL A 150 -26.77 -55.99 -9.90
C VAL A 150 -28.11 -55.47 -9.39
N GLU A 151 -28.72 -56.14 -8.41
CA GLU A 151 -29.98 -55.68 -7.80
C GLU A 151 -29.77 -54.37 -7.03
N ASP A 152 -30.82 -53.54 -7.02
CA ASP A 152 -30.85 -52.31 -6.22
C ASP A 152 -30.59 -52.63 -4.75
N LEU A 153 -29.74 -51.83 -4.11
CA LEU A 153 -29.35 -51.95 -2.70
C LEU A 153 -28.63 -53.27 -2.31
N SER A 154 -28.32 -54.14 -3.26
CA SER A 154 -27.70 -55.44 -2.96
C SER A 154 -26.22 -55.35 -2.57
N ILE A 155 -25.52 -54.29 -2.99
CA ILE A 155 -24.16 -53.98 -2.56
C ILE A 155 -24.21 -53.30 -1.20
N VAL A 156 -24.20 -54.12 -0.15
CA VAL A 156 -24.16 -53.68 1.25
C VAL A 156 -22.71 -53.57 1.75
N THR A 157 -22.51 -52.89 2.88
CA THR A 157 -21.18 -52.70 3.48
C THR A 157 -20.41 -54.00 3.67
N ALA A 158 -21.07 -55.10 4.06
CA ALA A 158 -20.42 -56.40 4.24
C ALA A 158 -19.84 -57.00 2.94
N LYS A 159 -20.30 -56.55 1.77
CA LYS A 159 -19.80 -56.98 0.45
C LYS A 159 -18.70 -56.06 -0.08
N LEU A 160 -18.43 -54.94 0.59
CA LEU A 160 -17.33 -54.03 0.28
C LEU A 160 -16.22 -54.25 1.30
N GLY A 161 -15.06 -54.72 0.84
CA GLY A 161 -13.86 -54.77 1.68
C GLY A 161 -13.39 -53.38 2.12
N ALA A 162 -12.49 -53.33 3.10
CA ALA A 162 -11.77 -52.10 3.42
C ALA A 162 -11.10 -51.54 2.15
N ASP A 163 -11.22 -50.24 1.92
CA ASP A 163 -10.73 -49.55 0.73
C ASP A 163 -11.28 -50.06 -0.61
N ALA A 164 -12.37 -50.85 -0.61
CA ALA A 164 -13.00 -51.31 -1.84
C ALA A 164 -13.52 -50.13 -2.68
N VAL A 165 -13.98 -49.06 -2.04
CA VAL A 165 -14.34 -47.78 -2.67
C VAL A 165 -13.25 -46.76 -2.36
N THR A 166 -12.41 -46.48 -3.36
CA THR A 166 -11.34 -45.48 -3.30
C THR A 166 -11.77 -44.21 -4.01
N ASN A 167 -11.12 -43.06 -3.75
CA ASN A 167 -11.39 -41.82 -4.50
C ASN A 167 -11.33 -42.02 -6.03
N ALA A 168 -10.42 -42.85 -6.55
CA ALA A 168 -10.35 -43.14 -7.99
C ALA A 168 -11.59 -43.84 -8.58
N LYS A 169 -12.42 -44.47 -7.74
CA LYS A 169 -13.68 -45.13 -8.12
C LYS A 169 -14.90 -44.22 -7.97
N LEU A 170 -14.72 -43.05 -7.35
CA LEU A 170 -15.74 -42.02 -7.20
C LEU A 170 -15.48 -40.96 -8.27
N ALA A 171 -16.39 -40.83 -9.24
CA ALA A 171 -16.32 -39.74 -10.21
C ALA A 171 -16.54 -38.38 -9.52
N ASP A 172 -16.14 -37.30 -10.17
CA ASP A 172 -16.44 -35.95 -9.70
C ASP A 172 -17.95 -35.78 -9.49
N ASN A 173 -18.34 -35.27 -8.32
CA ASN A 173 -19.73 -35.13 -7.87
C ASN A 173 -20.51 -36.44 -7.66
N ALA A 174 -19.85 -37.60 -7.65
CA ALA A 174 -20.50 -38.87 -7.31
C ALA A 174 -21.01 -38.92 -5.87
N VAL A 175 -20.41 -38.12 -4.98
CA VAL A 175 -20.85 -37.93 -3.59
C VAL A 175 -21.36 -36.51 -3.43
N GLN A 176 -22.67 -36.37 -3.26
CA GLN A 176 -23.38 -35.12 -2.97
C GLN A 176 -23.66 -35.00 -1.46
N THR A 177 -24.17 -33.85 -1.04
CA THR A 177 -24.46 -33.56 0.37
C THR A 177 -25.42 -34.55 1.00
N GLU A 178 -26.34 -35.13 0.22
CA GLU A 178 -27.31 -36.14 0.67
C GLU A 178 -26.68 -37.52 0.85
N ASN A 179 -25.53 -37.77 0.21
CA ASN A 179 -24.75 -39.01 0.37
C ASN A 179 -23.89 -39.00 1.63
N ILE A 180 -23.67 -37.84 2.23
CA ILE A 180 -22.93 -37.67 3.48
C ILE A 180 -23.96 -37.57 4.61
N LEU A 181 -23.81 -38.39 5.65
CA LEU A 181 -24.67 -38.29 6.83
C LEU A 181 -24.59 -36.87 7.40
N SER A 182 -25.70 -36.12 7.37
CA SER A 182 -25.75 -34.75 7.88
C SER A 182 -25.41 -34.72 9.37
N GLY A 183 -24.47 -33.85 9.75
CA GLY A 183 -24.20 -33.54 11.15
C GLY A 183 -25.31 -32.71 11.82
N GLY A 184 -26.34 -32.31 11.07
CA GLY A 184 -27.30 -31.29 11.46
C GLY A 184 -26.89 -29.90 10.94
N ASN A 185 -27.73 -28.91 11.22
CA ASN A 185 -27.46 -27.52 10.83
C ASN A 185 -26.24 -26.97 11.61
N ASP A 186 -25.51 -26.05 10.99
CA ASP A 186 -24.37 -25.33 11.58
C ASP A 186 -23.24 -26.23 12.11
N LYS A 187 -23.02 -27.38 11.49
CA LYS A 187 -21.85 -28.23 11.73
C LYS A 187 -20.89 -28.19 10.56
N VAL A 188 -19.60 -28.29 10.86
CA VAL A 188 -18.54 -28.39 9.86
C VAL A 188 -17.89 -29.76 10.02
N LEU A 189 -17.65 -30.43 8.90
CA LEU A 189 -16.90 -31.68 8.87
C LEU A 189 -15.41 -31.33 8.99
N VAL A 190 -14.79 -31.76 10.09
CA VAL A 190 -13.35 -31.58 10.33
C VAL A 190 -12.65 -32.91 10.38
N THR A 191 -11.35 -32.88 10.12
CA THR A 191 -10.45 -34.00 10.35
C THR A 191 -9.48 -33.62 11.45
N ASP A 192 -9.34 -34.45 12.48
CA ASP A 192 -8.37 -34.21 13.54
C ASP A 192 -6.92 -34.51 13.08
N ALA A 193 -5.94 -34.28 13.96
CA ALA A 193 -4.53 -34.49 13.65
C ALA A 193 -4.16 -35.97 13.35
N VAL A 194 -5.04 -36.92 13.68
CA VAL A 194 -4.83 -38.36 13.43
C VAL A 194 -5.69 -38.89 12.27
N GLY A 195 -6.42 -38.03 11.57
CA GLY A 195 -7.24 -38.40 10.41
C GLY A 195 -8.68 -38.78 10.74
N THR A 196 -9.12 -38.65 11.99
CA THR A 196 -10.51 -38.92 12.38
C THR A 196 -11.41 -37.81 11.85
N VAL A 197 -12.41 -38.18 11.05
CA VAL A 197 -13.41 -37.24 10.54
C VAL A 197 -14.56 -37.14 11.54
N ALA A 198 -14.92 -35.92 11.94
CA ALA A 198 -16.01 -35.66 12.87
C ALA A 198 -16.81 -34.41 12.47
N TRP A 199 -18.11 -34.44 12.77
CA TRP A 199 -18.95 -33.25 12.72
C TRP A 199 -18.76 -32.43 13.98
N VAL A 200 -18.30 -31.20 13.82
CA VAL A 200 -18.03 -30.28 14.91
C VAL A 200 -18.94 -29.06 14.77
N ASP A 201 -19.54 -28.63 15.88
CA ASP A 201 -20.41 -27.45 15.88
C ASP A 201 -19.60 -26.23 15.43
N LYS A 202 -20.14 -25.46 14.49
CA LYS A 202 -19.49 -24.23 13.98
C LYS A 202 -19.16 -23.26 15.12
N SER A 203 -19.95 -23.28 16.20
CA SER A 203 -19.72 -22.49 17.42
C SER A 203 -18.50 -22.90 18.24
N SER A 204 -18.01 -24.14 18.11
CA SER A 204 -16.85 -24.64 18.86
C SER A 204 -15.50 -24.25 18.26
N PHE A 205 -15.50 -23.63 17.08
CA PHE A 205 -14.33 -22.93 16.59
C PHE A 205 -14.21 -21.60 17.35
N ASP A 206 -13.58 -21.65 18.54
CA ASP A 206 -13.34 -20.50 19.44
C ASP A 206 -12.49 -19.36 18.83
N ALA A 207 -12.20 -19.40 17.52
CA ALA A 207 -11.45 -18.40 16.77
C ALA A 207 -12.30 -17.60 15.75
N ILE A 208 -13.63 -17.81 15.70
CA ILE A 208 -14.57 -16.91 15.00
C ILE A 208 -15.61 -16.36 15.98
N ALA A 209 -15.22 -16.16 17.24
CA ALA A 209 -16.07 -15.51 18.23
C ALA A 209 -16.27 -14.01 17.92
N ASP A 210 -15.47 -13.43 17.03
CA ASP A 210 -15.64 -12.07 16.56
C ASP A 210 -16.14 -12.02 15.12
N GLN A 211 -17.36 -12.52 14.90
CA GLN A 211 -18.11 -12.27 13.66
C GLN A 211 -18.44 -10.79 13.42
N VAL A 212 -18.17 -9.92 14.40
CA VAL A 212 -18.33 -8.45 14.24
C VAL A 212 -17.09 -7.85 13.58
N THR A 213 -15.90 -8.42 13.82
CA THR A 213 -14.65 -7.88 13.27
C THR A 213 -14.28 -8.51 11.97
N ILE A 214 -14.52 -9.81 11.82
CA ILE A 214 -14.10 -10.55 10.64
C ILE A 214 -15.32 -11.07 9.89
N THR A 215 -15.51 -10.58 8.66
CA THR A 215 -16.50 -11.07 7.70
C THR A 215 -15.85 -11.94 6.64
N GLY A 216 -16.68 -12.54 5.77
CA GLY A 216 -16.26 -13.44 4.71
C GLY A 216 -16.25 -14.91 5.15
N VAL A 217 -16.55 -15.82 4.21
CA VAL A 217 -16.61 -17.26 4.49
C VAL A 217 -15.27 -18.00 4.33
N GLY A 218 -14.17 -17.27 4.09
CA GLY A 218 -12.83 -17.83 3.98
C GLY A 218 -12.56 -18.57 2.67
N THR A 219 -13.31 -18.27 1.62
CA THR A 219 -13.09 -18.83 0.27
C THR A 219 -12.22 -17.90 -0.57
N THR A 220 -11.68 -18.39 -1.69
CA THR A 220 -10.91 -17.53 -2.61
C THR A 220 -11.73 -16.38 -3.20
N LEU A 221 -13.05 -16.57 -3.35
CA LEU A 221 -13.99 -15.56 -3.84
C LEU A 221 -14.52 -14.65 -2.71
N ASP A 222 -14.50 -15.13 -1.47
CA ASP A 222 -14.94 -14.39 -0.28
C ASP A 222 -13.96 -14.64 0.90
N PRO A 223 -12.79 -14.00 0.87
CA PRO A 223 -11.77 -14.17 1.90
C PRO A 223 -12.18 -13.50 3.21
N PHE A 224 -11.56 -13.92 4.32
CA PHE A 224 -11.76 -13.24 5.59
C PHE A 224 -11.32 -11.77 5.51
N LYS A 225 -12.19 -10.83 5.89
CA LYS A 225 -11.94 -9.39 5.90
C LYS A 225 -12.21 -8.82 7.27
N VAL A 226 -11.37 -7.88 7.70
CA VAL A 226 -11.68 -7.07 8.89
C VAL A 226 -12.66 -5.97 8.49
N GLU A 227 -13.79 -5.83 9.18
CA GLU A 227 -14.73 -4.73 8.92
C GLU A 227 -14.12 -3.39 9.32
N ASP A 228 -14.50 -2.33 8.59
CA ASP A 228 -14.07 -0.97 8.91
C ASP A 228 -14.45 -0.60 10.35
N LEU A 229 -13.50 0.00 11.08
CA LEU A 229 -13.66 0.44 12.47
C LEU A 229 -13.97 -0.66 13.50
N SER A 230 -13.94 -1.94 13.11
CA SER A 230 -14.34 -3.04 13.99
C SER A 230 -13.29 -3.39 15.05
N ILE A 231 -12.03 -2.99 14.83
CA ILE A 231 -10.95 -3.05 15.82
C ILE A 231 -11.10 -1.86 16.78
N VAL A 232 -11.80 -2.12 17.88
CA VAL A 232 -12.01 -1.17 18.99
C VAL A 232 -11.06 -1.43 20.14
N THR A 233 -10.94 -0.48 21.08
CA THR A 233 -10.01 -0.58 22.21
C THR A 233 -10.16 -1.87 23.02
N SER A 234 -11.38 -2.37 23.25
CA SER A 234 -11.58 -3.63 24.00
C SER A 234 -11.03 -4.87 23.30
N LYS A 235 -10.71 -4.78 22.00
CA LYS A 235 -10.12 -5.85 21.19
C LYS A 235 -8.59 -5.74 21.10
N LEU A 236 -8.02 -4.63 21.55
CA LEU A 236 -6.59 -4.41 21.68
C LEU A 236 -6.21 -4.43 23.15
N GLY A 237 -5.53 -5.48 23.61
CA GLY A 237 -4.96 -5.48 24.96
C GLY A 237 -3.95 -4.35 25.16
N ASP A 238 -3.65 -4.03 26.42
CA ASP A 238 -2.63 -3.03 26.75
C ASP A 238 -1.28 -3.39 26.13
N GLY A 239 -0.69 -2.46 25.38
CA GLY A 239 0.56 -2.69 24.65
C GLY A 239 0.43 -3.58 23.41
N ALA A 240 -0.79 -3.92 22.97
CA ALA A 240 -0.99 -4.75 21.77
C ALA A 240 -0.44 -4.08 20.50
N VAL A 241 -0.46 -2.74 20.42
CA VAL A 241 0.18 -1.97 19.34
C VAL A 241 1.56 -1.52 19.80
N THR A 242 2.59 -2.21 19.32
CA THR A 242 3.99 -1.88 19.61
C THR A 242 4.61 -1.12 18.43
N THR A 243 5.77 -0.52 18.64
CA THR A 243 6.50 0.20 17.57
C THR A 243 6.81 -0.71 16.38
N VAL A 244 7.16 -1.99 16.60
CA VAL A 244 7.42 -2.96 15.51
C VAL A 244 6.16 -3.28 14.68
N LYS A 245 4.96 -3.04 15.23
CA LYS A 245 3.68 -3.24 14.52
C LYS A 245 3.22 -1.99 13.77
N LEU A 246 3.93 -0.88 13.90
CA LEU A 246 3.68 0.35 13.17
C LEU A 246 4.83 0.53 12.20
N ASP A 247 4.55 0.44 10.91
CA ASP A 247 5.53 0.77 9.89
C ASP A 247 5.96 2.25 10.00
N ASP A 248 7.11 2.58 9.42
CA ASP A 248 7.55 3.97 9.30
C ASP A 248 6.43 4.81 8.63
N ASP A 249 6.20 6.01 9.16
CA ASP A 249 5.11 6.92 8.75
C ASP A 249 3.67 6.36 8.91
N ALA A 250 3.47 5.24 9.62
CA ALA A 250 2.13 4.72 9.90
C ALA A 250 1.27 5.71 10.71
N VAL A 251 1.89 6.58 11.53
CA VAL A 251 1.21 7.64 12.29
C VAL A 251 1.66 9.01 11.77
N THR A 252 0.84 9.59 10.89
CA THR A 252 1.04 10.93 10.31
C THR A 252 0.25 11.98 11.09
N ASN A 253 0.59 13.27 10.96
CA ASN A 253 -0.19 14.37 11.59
C ASN A 253 -1.69 14.31 11.27
N ALA A 254 -2.08 13.95 10.03
CA ALA A 254 -3.50 13.82 9.66
C ALA A 254 -4.26 12.69 10.42
N LYS A 255 -3.52 11.75 11.03
CA LYS A 255 -4.07 10.65 11.86
C LYS A 255 -4.10 11.02 13.35
N LEU A 256 -3.48 12.13 13.75
CA LEU A 256 -3.51 12.65 15.11
C LEU A 256 -4.60 13.72 15.20
N ALA A 257 -5.56 13.53 16.11
CA ALA A 257 -6.54 14.57 16.39
C ALA A 257 -5.88 15.79 17.05
N ASP A 258 -6.54 16.95 16.97
CA ASP A 258 -6.11 18.14 17.68
C ASP A 258 -5.95 17.85 19.18
N ASN A 259 -4.79 18.22 19.75
CA ASN A 259 -4.40 17.93 21.14
C ASN A 259 -4.21 16.44 21.49
N ALA A 260 -4.13 15.53 20.51
CA ALA A 260 -3.85 14.12 20.77
C ALA A 260 -2.45 13.89 21.36
N VAL A 261 -1.50 14.79 21.06
CA VAL A 261 -0.15 14.79 21.64
C VAL A 261 -0.06 15.94 22.64
N GLN A 262 -0.08 15.59 23.93
CA GLN A 262 0.13 16.50 25.05
C GLN A 262 1.59 16.49 25.49
N THR A 263 1.95 17.41 26.37
CA THR A 263 3.34 17.57 26.84
C THR A 263 3.92 16.32 27.48
N GLU A 264 3.10 15.48 28.13
CA GLU A 264 3.51 14.19 28.69
C GLU A 264 3.78 13.11 27.62
N ASN A 265 3.24 13.27 26.40
CA ASN A 265 3.49 12.38 25.28
C ASN A 265 4.81 12.70 24.58
N ILE A 266 5.33 13.91 24.77
CA ILE A 266 6.62 14.34 24.24
C ILE A 266 7.67 14.05 25.31
N LEU A 267 8.72 13.33 24.92
CA LEU A 267 9.84 13.08 25.84
C LEU A 267 10.40 14.44 26.30
N SER A 268 10.36 14.68 27.61
CA SER A 268 10.89 15.92 28.20
C SER A 268 12.36 16.08 27.87
N GLY A 269 12.75 17.27 27.40
CA GLY A 269 14.16 17.65 27.24
C GLY A 269 14.91 17.81 28.57
N GLY A 270 14.21 17.70 29.69
CA GLY A 270 14.70 18.08 31.02
C GLY A 270 14.22 19.47 31.43
N ASN A 271 14.61 19.90 32.63
CA ASN A 271 14.26 21.22 33.15
C ASN A 271 14.93 22.33 32.31
N ASP A 272 14.29 23.50 32.24
CA ASP A 272 14.81 24.71 31.58
C ASP A 272 15.20 24.55 30.09
N LYS A 273 14.54 23.64 29.36
CA LYS A 273 14.67 23.54 27.89
C LYS A 273 13.40 23.97 27.18
N VAL A 274 13.57 24.50 25.96
CA VAL A 274 12.50 24.88 25.04
C VAL A 274 12.61 24.01 23.79
N LEU A 275 11.47 23.44 23.37
CA LEU A 275 11.40 22.70 22.11
C LEU A 275 11.35 23.72 20.97
N VAL A 276 12.36 23.68 20.11
CA VAL A 276 12.44 24.55 18.92
C VAL A 276 12.46 23.71 17.67
N THR A 277 11.99 24.31 16.57
CA THR A 277 12.15 23.75 15.22
C THR A 277 13.02 24.71 14.43
N ASP A 278 14.06 24.20 13.77
CA ASP A 278 14.94 25.00 12.92
C ASP A 278 14.29 25.33 11.56
N ALA A 279 14.99 26.11 10.73
CA ALA A 279 14.50 26.54 9.42
C ALA A 279 14.31 25.39 8.40
N VAL A 280 14.87 24.21 8.67
CA VAL A 280 14.74 23.01 7.82
C VAL A 280 13.77 21.97 8.42
N GLY A 281 13.12 22.29 9.54
CA GLY A 281 12.12 21.43 10.19
C GLY A 281 12.69 20.47 11.24
N THR A 282 13.97 20.57 11.59
CA THR A 282 14.56 19.73 12.63
C THR A 282 14.09 20.20 13.99
N VAL A 283 13.47 19.30 14.76
CA VAL A 283 13.00 19.57 16.12
C VAL A 283 14.10 19.22 17.11
N ALA A 284 14.44 20.14 18.02
CA ALA A 284 15.43 19.92 19.07
C ALA A 284 15.04 20.62 20.38
N TRP A 285 15.42 20.01 21.51
CA TRP A 285 15.38 20.66 22.81
C TRP A 285 16.61 21.53 22.99
N VAL A 286 16.40 22.82 23.22
CA VAL A 286 17.47 23.80 23.37
C VAL A 286 17.40 24.42 24.76
N ASP A 287 18.55 24.62 25.42
CA ASP A 287 18.58 25.24 26.74
C ASP A 287 18.01 26.65 26.68
N ARG A 288 17.13 26.98 27.63
CA ARG A 288 16.54 28.32 27.73
C ARG A 288 17.60 29.42 27.84
N SER A 289 18.78 29.09 28.40
CA SER A 289 19.92 30.01 28.48
C SER A 289 20.59 30.30 27.14
N SER A 290 20.41 29.47 26.11
CA SER A 290 20.98 29.74 24.77
C SER A 290 20.19 30.79 23.99
N PHE A 291 19.04 31.21 24.50
CA PHE A 291 18.36 32.41 24.02
C PHE A 291 19.05 33.63 24.66
N ASP A 292 20.29 33.89 24.24
CA ASP A 292 21.15 34.98 24.72
C ASP A 292 20.51 36.39 24.59
N ALA A 293 19.39 36.51 23.87
CA ALA A 293 18.67 37.77 23.63
C ALA A 293 17.46 38.02 24.57
N ILE A 294 17.04 37.07 25.41
CA ILE A 294 15.98 37.26 26.43
C ILE A 294 16.60 37.26 27.83
N ALA A 295 17.79 37.83 27.97
CA ALA A 295 18.51 37.89 29.24
C ALA A 295 17.94 38.93 30.22
N ASP A 296 17.13 39.88 29.75
CA ASP A 296 16.48 40.85 30.64
C ASP A 296 15.01 40.53 30.87
N GLN A 297 14.74 39.47 31.65
CA GLN A 297 13.40 39.19 32.18
C GLN A 297 12.91 40.22 33.20
N VAL A 298 13.66 41.29 33.46
CA VAL A 298 13.27 42.39 34.35
C VAL A 298 12.81 43.61 33.54
N THR A 299 13.43 43.92 32.40
CA THR A 299 12.98 45.01 31.53
C THR A 299 12.09 44.59 30.39
N ILE A 300 12.14 43.34 29.93
CA ILE A 300 11.32 42.91 28.80
C ILE A 300 10.35 41.82 29.25
N THR A 301 9.06 42.09 29.10
CA THR A 301 7.96 41.13 29.32
C THR A 301 7.33 40.71 27.99
N GLY A 302 6.43 39.72 28.03
CA GLY A 302 5.80 39.12 26.86
C GLY A 302 6.55 37.90 26.33
N VAL A 303 5.83 36.93 25.76
CA VAL A 303 6.41 35.68 25.24
C VAL A 303 6.79 35.73 23.74
N GLY A 304 6.71 36.90 23.10
CA GLY A 304 7.12 37.10 21.71
C GLY A 304 6.13 36.56 20.68
N THR A 305 4.85 36.41 21.06
CA THR A 305 3.78 35.99 20.13
C THR A 305 3.04 37.20 19.58
N THR A 306 2.22 37.01 18.54
CA THR A 306 1.37 38.09 17.99
C THR A 306 0.35 38.61 19.01
N LEU A 307 -0.12 37.75 19.91
CA LEU A 307 -1.06 38.11 20.98
C LEU A 307 -0.36 38.65 22.23
N ASP A 308 0.92 38.30 22.43
CA ASP A 308 1.75 38.74 23.54
C ASP A 308 3.18 39.07 23.09
N PRO A 309 3.37 40.23 22.42
CA PRO A 309 4.67 40.63 21.88
C PRO A 309 5.61 41.06 23.01
N PHE A 310 6.93 41.05 22.74
CA PHE A 310 7.91 41.58 23.67
C PHE A 310 7.68 43.08 23.92
N LYS A 311 7.64 43.48 25.20
CA LYS A 311 7.42 44.86 25.65
C LYS A 311 8.45 45.24 26.68
N VAL A 312 8.90 46.49 26.67
CA VAL A 312 9.71 47.04 27.76
C VAL A 312 8.79 47.43 28.92
N GLU A 313 9.07 46.94 30.12
CA GLU A 313 8.35 47.29 31.34
C GLU A 313 8.53 48.77 31.69
N ASP A 314 7.49 49.35 32.30
CA ASP A 314 7.51 50.74 32.73
C ASP A 314 8.67 50.99 33.71
N LEU A 315 9.40 52.09 33.49
CA LEU A 315 10.54 52.54 34.32
C LEU A 315 11.72 51.55 34.38
N SER A 316 11.71 50.50 33.56
CA SER A 316 12.68 49.43 33.66
C SER A 316 14.05 49.79 33.08
N ILE A 317 14.11 50.75 32.15
CA ILE A 317 15.36 51.35 31.64
C ILE A 317 15.89 52.35 32.67
N VAL A 318 16.80 51.87 33.51
CA VAL A 318 17.52 52.67 34.51
C VAL A 318 18.90 53.07 34.00
N THR A 319 19.54 54.06 34.63
CA THR A 319 20.86 54.57 34.23
C THR A 319 21.90 53.48 34.01
N ALA A 320 21.95 52.46 34.87
CA ALA A 320 22.91 51.36 34.73
C ALA A 320 22.74 50.51 33.45
N LYS A 321 21.58 50.61 32.78
CA LYS A 321 21.29 49.94 31.50
C LYS A 321 21.58 50.81 30.28
N LEU A 322 21.84 52.10 30.49
CA LEU A 322 22.29 53.02 29.46
C LEU A 322 23.81 53.15 29.57
N GLY A 323 24.54 52.71 28.54
CA GLY A 323 25.98 52.96 28.47
C GLY A 323 26.27 54.47 28.43
N ASP A 324 27.50 54.85 28.81
CA ASP A 324 27.94 56.24 28.72
C ASP A 324 27.80 56.75 27.27
N GLY A 325 27.10 57.87 27.10
CA GLY A 325 26.80 58.43 25.77
C GLY A 325 25.74 57.67 24.97
N ALA A 326 25.01 56.72 25.58
CA ALA A 326 23.95 55.98 24.89
C ALA A 326 22.81 56.88 24.43
N VAL A 327 22.50 57.96 25.15
CA VAL A 327 21.54 58.99 24.73
C VAL A 327 22.30 60.13 24.07
N THR A 328 22.27 60.18 22.75
CA THR A 328 22.89 61.23 21.93
C THR A 328 21.84 62.25 21.50
N THR A 329 22.29 63.41 21.01
CA THR A 329 21.38 64.47 20.52
C THR A 329 20.43 63.97 19.42
N VAL A 330 20.88 63.11 18.51
CA VAL A 330 20.02 62.53 17.45
C VAL A 330 18.93 61.57 17.98
N LYS A 331 19.06 61.10 19.23
CA LYS A 331 18.07 60.25 19.90
C LYS A 331 17.06 61.05 20.73
N LEU A 332 17.27 62.36 20.85
CA LEU A 332 16.34 63.29 21.47
C LEU A 332 15.70 64.09 20.35
N ASP A 333 14.37 63.99 20.22
CA ASP A 333 13.64 64.87 19.32
C ASP A 333 13.84 66.34 19.72
N ASP A 334 13.64 67.25 18.78
CA ASP A 334 13.63 68.68 19.08
C ASP A 334 12.62 68.98 20.20
N ASP A 335 13.01 69.84 21.15
CA ASP A 335 12.26 70.17 22.36
C ASP A 335 11.96 68.99 23.33
N ALA A 336 12.58 67.83 23.14
CA ALA A 336 12.39 66.69 24.05
C ALA A 336 12.86 67.00 25.49
N VAL A 337 13.84 67.88 25.67
CA VAL A 337 14.30 68.34 26.99
C VAL A 337 13.61 69.67 27.32
N THR A 338 12.52 69.61 28.07
CA THR A 338 11.75 70.79 28.51
C THR A 338 12.22 71.29 29.87
N ASN A 339 11.86 72.53 30.23
CA ASN A 339 12.19 73.09 31.55
C ASN A 339 11.76 72.21 32.73
N ALA A 340 10.62 71.51 32.63
CA ALA A 340 10.15 70.59 33.66
C ALA A 340 11.02 69.32 33.81
N LYS A 341 11.84 68.98 32.81
CA LYS A 341 12.79 67.85 32.83
C LYS A 341 14.18 68.27 33.34
N LEU A 342 14.47 69.57 33.40
CA LEU A 342 15.68 70.10 34.00
C LEU A 342 15.43 70.33 35.49
N ALA A 343 16.24 69.71 36.34
CA ALA A 343 16.21 70.01 37.77
C ALA A 343 16.68 71.45 38.03
N ASP A 344 16.30 72.03 39.17
CA ASP A 344 16.79 73.34 39.59
C ASP A 344 18.33 73.34 39.63
N ASN A 345 18.95 74.33 38.99
CA ASN A 345 20.41 74.45 38.82
C ASN A 345 21.07 73.36 37.96
N ALA A 346 20.31 72.59 37.17
CA ALA A 346 20.87 71.61 36.24
C ALA A 346 21.74 72.24 35.14
N VAL A 347 21.44 73.49 34.76
CA VAL A 347 22.23 74.27 33.81
C VAL A 347 23.24 75.11 34.58
N GLN A 348 24.51 74.71 34.53
CA GLN A 348 25.64 75.40 35.12
C GLN A 348 26.37 76.26 34.08
N THR A 349 27.34 77.07 34.53
CA THR A 349 28.04 78.03 33.65
C THR A 349 28.74 77.32 32.48
N GLU A 350 29.33 76.14 32.71
CA GLU A 350 29.96 75.32 31.67
C GLU A 350 28.99 74.76 30.63
N ASN A 351 27.68 74.74 30.93
CA ASN A 351 26.65 74.32 29.97
C ASN A 351 26.23 75.47 29.05
N ILE A 352 26.57 76.72 29.40
CA ILE A 352 26.24 77.93 28.64
C ILE A 352 27.48 78.36 27.86
N LEU A 353 27.36 78.42 26.53
CA LEU A 353 28.45 78.91 25.70
C LEU A 353 28.61 80.43 25.88
N ASN A 354 29.86 80.90 25.98
CA ASN A 354 30.13 82.34 26.13
C ASN A 354 29.51 83.16 25.00
N GLY A 355 28.79 84.22 25.37
CA GLY A 355 28.15 85.15 24.43
C GLY A 355 26.83 84.65 23.83
N THR A 356 26.31 83.48 24.22
CA THR A 356 25.01 83.00 23.71
C THR A 356 23.81 83.50 24.50
N ILE A 357 24.00 84.06 25.70
CA ILE A 357 22.96 84.79 26.40
C ILE A 357 22.96 86.21 25.86
N LEU A 358 22.01 86.49 24.98
CA LEU A 358 21.81 87.80 24.37
C LEU A 358 20.88 88.65 25.25
N THR A 359 20.79 89.94 24.94
CA THR A 359 19.95 90.87 25.70
C THR A 359 18.47 90.49 25.68
N GLU A 360 18.00 89.83 24.62
CA GLU A 360 16.65 89.31 24.45
C GLU A 360 16.35 88.05 25.30
N ASP A 361 17.39 87.30 25.70
CA ASP A 361 17.26 86.13 26.58
C ASP A 361 17.09 86.54 28.05
N ILE A 362 17.43 87.79 28.35
CA ILE A 362 17.31 88.39 29.67
C ILE A 362 16.01 89.18 29.73
N SER A 363 15.14 88.83 30.68
CA SER A 363 13.93 89.61 30.96
C SER A 363 14.28 91.10 31.16
N SER A 364 13.65 91.96 30.35
CA SER A 364 13.83 93.41 30.45
C SER A 364 13.44 93.91 31.85
N GLY A 365 14.28 94.77 32.43
CA GLY A 365 13.97 95.48 33.68
C GLY A 365 12.90 96.57 33.51
N GLY A 366 12.46 96.85 32.28
CA GLY A 366 11.65 98.00 31.92
C GLY A 366 12.50 99.18 31.43
N ASN A 367 11.81 100.26 31.05
CA ASN A 367 12.48 101.49 30.60
C ASN A 367 13.33 102.09 31.71
N ASP A 368 14.43 102.73 31.32
CA ASP A 368 15.34 103.46 32.21
C ASP A 368 15.93 102.64 33.37
N LYS A 369 16.09 101.32 33.18
CA LYS A 369 16.86 100.46 34.09
C LYS A 369 18.24 100.12 33.51
N VAL A 370 19.20 99.95 34.40
CA VAL A 370 20.56 99.46 34.08
C VAL A 370 20.79 98.18 34.88
N MET A 371 21.25 97.12 34.23
CA MET A 371 21.73 95.95 34.95
C MET A 371 23.04 96.29 35.64
N VAL A 372 23.09 96.09 36.94
CA VAL A 372 24.30 96.21 37.72
C VAL A 372 24.53 94.93 38.51
N THR A 373 25.79 94.65 38.78
CA THR A 373 26.21 93.65 39.74
C THR A 373 26.65 94.38 41.01
N ASP A 374 26.08 94.03 42.15
CA ASP A 374 26.52 94.61 43.43
C ASP A 374 27.88 94.04 43.90
N ALA A 375 28.39 94.55 45.02
CA ALA A 375 29.68 94.11 45.57
C ALA A 375 29.71 92.65 46.04
N VAL A 376 28.56 91.98 46.16
CA VAL A 376 28.45 90.56 46.53
C VAL A 376 28.07 89.66 45.35
N GLY A 377 27.98 90.21 44.13
CA GLY A 377 27.73 89.46 42.91
C GLY A 377 26.25 89.33 42.52
N THR A 378 25.32 89.99 43.23
CA THR A 378 23.90 89.96 42.87
C THR A 378 23.68 90.82 41.63
N VAL A 379 23.10 90.24 40.58
CA VAL A 379 22.68 90.98 39.40
C VAL A 379 21.26 91.49 39.62
N ALA A 380 21.05 92.80 39.46
CA ALA A 380 19.73 93.40 39.56
C ALA A 380 19.55 94.51 38.52
N TRP A 381 18.30 94.69 38.07
CA TRP A 381 17.90 95.88 37.34
C TRP A 381 17.71 97.04 38.31
N VAL A 382 18.53 98.07 38.13
CA VAL A 382 18.54 99.24 38.99
C VAL A 382 18.08 100.46 38.20
N ASP A 383 17.28 101.33 38.82
CA ASP A 383 16.77 102.52 38.15
C ASP A 383 17.93 103.45 37.77
N LYS A 384 17.94 103.94 36.52
CA LYS A 384 18.94 104.90 36.06
C LYS A 384 18.98 106.15 36.96
N SER A 385 17.87 106.53 37.58
CA SER A 385 17.80 107.65 38.53
C SER A 385 18.46 107.37 39.88
N SER A 386 18.64 106.10 40.27
CA SER A 386 19.28 105.73 41.54
C SER A 386 20.80 105.84 41.52
N PHE A 387 21.38 106.07 40.35
CA PHE A 387 22.70 106.65 40.26
C PHE A 387 22.57 108.14 40.63
N ASP A 388 22.57 108.42 41.95
CA ASP A 388 22.59 109.79 42.49
C ASP A 388 23.64 110.59 41.74
N ALA A 389 23.16 111.54 40.93
CA ALA A 389 23.97 112.51 40.24
C ALA A 389 25.22 112.01 39.48
N ILE A 390 25.01 111.40 38.31
CA ILE A 390 25.63 111.97 37.09
C ILE A 390 24.82 113.24 36.70
N ALA A 391 24.52 114.11 37.68
CA ALA A 391 23.58 115.23 37.55
C ALA A 391 24.28 116.47 37.00
N ASP A 392 25.54 116.35 36.64
CA ASP A 392 26.24 117.39 35.91
C ASP A 392 26.60 116.93 34.50
N GLN A 393 25.58 116.70 33.67
CA GLN A 393 25.76 116.50 32.22
C GLN A 393 26.26 117.74 31.48
N ILE A 394 26.43 118.88 32.17
CA ILE A 394 26.96 120.11 31.60
C ILE A 394 28.47 120.21 31.88
N THR A 395 28.89 119.83 33.09
CA THR A 395 30.30 119.94 33.50
C THR A 395 31.06 118.65 33.29
N ILE A 396 30.40 117.48 33.28
CA ILE A 396 31.05 116.18 33.14
C ILE A 396 30.52 115.45 31.90
N THR A 397 31.41 115.08 30.99
CA THR A 397 31.16 114.25 29.80
C THR A 397 31.85 112.89 29.91
N GLY A 398 31.56 111.98 28.97
CA GLY A 398 32.13 110.64 28.91
C GLY A 398 31.22 109.57 29.54
N LEU A 399 31.26 108.36 29.00
CA LEU A 399 30.42 107.22 29.42
C LEU A 399 30.91 106.48 30.67
N GLY A 400 32.04 106.90 31.25
CA GLY A 400 32.62 106.26 32.44
C GLY A 400 33.27 104.90 32.16
N THR A 401 33.59 104.60 30.89
CA THR A 401 34.28 103.37 30.50
C THR A 401 35.80 103.60 30.46
N THR A 402 36.59 102.54 30.43
CA THR A 402 38.06 102.65 30.22
C THR A 402 38.44 103.33 28.91
N LEU A 403 37.59 103.24 27.88
CA LEU A 403 37.80 103.90 26.59
C LEU A 403 37.22 105.32 26.54
N ASP A 404 36.26 105.64 27.42
CA ASP A 404 35.59 106.94 27.49
C ASP A 404 35.33 107.33 28.95
N PRO A 405 36.38 107.75 29.69
CA PRO A 405 36.28 108.08 31.11
C PRO A 405 35.50 109.38 31.31
N PHE A 406 34.95 109.58 32.51
CA PHE A 406 34.34 110.84 32.89
C PHE A 406 35.36 111.99 32.84
N LYS A 407 35.04 113.08 32.16
CA LYS A 407 35.90 114.28 31.97
C LYS A 407 35.14 115.53 32.30
N VAL A 408 35.82 116.53 32.86
CA VAL A 408 35.25 117.87 33.02
C VAL A 408 35.33 118.62 31.67
N GLU A 409 34.22 119.20 31.19
CA GLU A 409 34.24 120.04 29.98
C GLU A 409 35.06 121.31 30.18
N ASP A 410 35.68 121.80 29.11
CA ASP A 410 36.46 123.03 29.16
C ASP A 410 35.57 124.22 29.56
N LEU A 411 36.10 125.10 30.42
CA LEU A 411 35.38 126.27 30.99
C LEU A 411 34.10 125.97 31.78
N SER A 412 33.78 124.71 32.04
CA SER A 412 32.49 124.34 32.61
C SER A 412 32.37 124.66 34.11
N ILE A 413 33.48 124.80 34.84
CA ILE A 413 33.50 125.25 36.23
C ILE A 413 33.33 126.78 36.28
N VAL A 414 32.09 127.23 36.41
CA VAL A 414 31.73 128.64 36.57
C VAL A 414 31.55 129.01 38.04
N THR A 415 31.58 130.31 38.37
CA THR A 415 31.43 130.81 39.76
C THR A 415 30.22 130.24 40.48
N ALA A 416 29.07 130.08 39.81
CA ALA A 416 27.86 129.51 40.41
C ALA A 416 28.01 128.04 40.87
N LYS A 417 28.98 127.30 40.32
CA LYS A 417 29.30 125.91 40.69
C LYS A 417 30.32 125.82 41.83
N LEU A 418 30.91 126.96 42.23
CA LEU A 418 31.82 127.06 43.36
C LEU A 418 31.07 127.71 44.51
N SER A 419 30.89 126.97 45.62
CA SER A 419 30.40 127.58 46.86
C SER A 419 31.35 128.69 47.34
N ALA A 420 30.87 129.59 48.20
CA ALA A 420 31.75 130.54 48.88
C ALA A 420 32.90 129.78 49.56
N ASP A 421 34.13 130.28 49.40
CA ASP A 421 35.36 129.67 49.88
C ASP A 421 35.67 128.26 49.33
N ALA A 422 35.01 127.82 48.25
CA ALA A 422 35.28 126.51 47.65
C ALA A 422 36.71 126.42 47.09
N VAL A 423 37.28 127.54 46.63
CA VAL A 423 38.69 127.65 46.24
C VAL A 423 39.46 128.27 47.39
N THR A 424 40.18 127.45 48.15
CA THR A 424 41.01 127.89 49.28
C THR A 424 42.47 128.03 48.84
N ASN A 425 43.29 128.74 49.62
CA ASN A 425 44.73 128.86 49.32
C ASN A 425 45.42 127.50 49.19
N THR A 426 45.01 126.49 49.96
CA THR A 426 45.57 125.13 49.86
C THR A 426 45.21 124.43 48.54
N LYS A 427 44.15 124.86 47.86
CA LYS A 427 43.72 124.31 46.55
C LYS A 427 44.40 125.01 45.37
N LEU A 428 45.01 126.17 45.60
CA LEU A 428 45.80 126.88 44.59
C LEU A 428 47.25 126.41 44.70
N ALA A 429 47.80 125.84 43.62
CA ALA A 429 49.22 125.56 43.55
C ALA A 429 50.04 126.87 43.61
N ASP A 430 51.31 126.79 44.02
CA ASP A 430 52.21 127.93 43.96
C ASP A 430 52.25 128.51 42.54
N ASN A 431 52.05 129.81 42.40
CA ASN A 431 51.92 130.55 41.13
C ASN A 431 50.66 130.25 40.29
N ALA A 432 49.64 129.59 40.83
CA ALA A 432 48.39 129.35 40.12
C ALA A 432 47.60 130.63 39.82
N VAL A 433 47.79 131.69 40.61
CA VAL A 433 47.22 133.02 40.39
C VAL A 433 48.33 133.97 39.95
N GLN A 434 48.31 134.33 38.68
CA GLN A 434 49.22 135.29 38.05
C GLN A 434 48.56 136.69 37.97
N THR A 435 49.33 137.69 37.57
CA THR A 435 48.87 139.10 37.50
C THR A 435 47.61 139.29 36.65
N GLU A 436 47.47 138.54 35.56
CA GLU A 436 46.29 138.55 34.70
C GLU A 436 45.03 137.95 35.34
N ASN A 437 45.19 137.17 36.40
CA ASN A 437 44.06 136.57 37.14
C ASN A 437 43.51 137.54 38.21
N ILE A 438 44.20 138.63 38.49
CA ILE A 438 43.83 139.63 39.50
C ILE A 438 43.36 140.89 38.79
N LEU A 439 42.16 141.36 39.12
CA LEU A 439 41.64 142.60 38.55
C LEU A 439 42.43 143.81 39.08
N ASN A 440 42.74 144.77 38.21
CA ASN A 440 43.48 145.97 38.64
C ASN A 440 42.76 146.72 39.76
N GLY A 441 43.50 147.04 40.82
CA GLY A 441 43.01 147.81 41.97
C GLY A 441 42.18 147.02 43.00
N THR A 442 42.02 145.70 42.84
CA THR A 442 41.26 144.90 43.82
C THR A 442 42.08 144.34 44.97
N ILE A 443 43.41 144.35 44.89
CA ILE A 443 44.28 144.00 46.02
C ILE A 443 44.49 145.27 46.85
N LEU A 444 43.84 145.32 48.01
CA LEU A 444 44.00 146.37 48.99
C LEU A 444 45.22 146.07 49.89
N THR A 445 45.69 147.08 50.61
CA THR A 445 46.78 146.91 51.59
C THR A 445 46.46 145.90 52.69
N GLU A 446 45.18 145.66 52.97
CA GLU A 446 44.70 144.64 53.91
C GLU A 446 44.74 143.21 53.35
N ASP A 447 44.69 143.04 52.02
CA ASP A 447 44.76 141.73 51.35
C ASP A 447 46.19 141.17 51.25
N ILE A 448 47.18 142.03 51.45
CA ILE A 448 48.60 141.67 51.46
C ILE A 448 49.02 141.55 52.92
N SER A 449 49.37 140.33 53.38
CA SER A 449 49.94 140.18 54.72
C SER A 449 51.16 141.10 54.83
N SER A 450 51.12 142.09 55.73
CA SER A 450 52.17 143.11 55.85
C SER A 450 53.54 142.42 55.90
N GLY A 451 54.38 142.67 54.90
CA GLY A 451 55.67 142.01 54.70
C GLY A 451 56.75 142.38 55.72
N GLY A 452 56.39 142.49 57.01
CA GLY A 452 57.23 143.01 58.08
C GLY A 452 57.38 144.53 58.00
N ASN A 453 57.53 145.16 59.17
CA ASN A 453 57.54 146.63 59.37
C ASN A 453 58.67 147.41 58.65
N ASP A 454 59.46 146.77 57.78
CA ASP A 454 60.69 147.34 57.20
C ASP A 454 60.71 147.35 55.65
N LYS A 455 59.55 147.24 54.98
CA LYS A 455 59.49 147.39 53.52
C LYS A 455 58.37 148.34 53.10
N VAL A 456 58.76 149.48 52.54
CA VAL A 456 57.86 150.42 51.85
C VAL A 456 57.54 149.84 50.47
N MET A 457 56.26 149.57 50.21
CA MET A 457 55.76 149.34 48.86
C MET A 457 55.84 150.67 48.09
N VAL A 458 56.69 150.71 47.06
CA VAL A 458 56.64 151.75 46.03
C VAL A 458 55.73 151.21 44.94
N THR A 459 54.65 151.94 44.67
CA THR A 459 53.62 151.60 43.68
C THR A 459 54.15 151.61 42.26
#